data_AF-A0A920RH59-F1
#
_entry.id   AF-A0A920RH59-F1
#
_cell.length_a   1.000
_cell.length_b   1.000
_cell.length_c   1.000
_cell.angle_alpha   90.00
_cell.angle_beta   90.00
_cell.angle_gamma   90.00
#
_symmetry.space_group_name_H-M   'P 1'
#
loop_
_entity.id
_entity.type
_entity.pdbx_description
1 polymer ?
#
loop_
_entity_poly.entity_id
_entity_poly.type
_entity_poly.pdbx_seq_one_letter_code
_entity_poly.pdbx_strand_id
1 'polypeptide(L)'
;MPKYPPGFKNFEYANPEAPKGGTLRLAAEGTFDSFHPFIPKGNPASTGSVETLLVTSADEPFTGYGLIAESMEWPEDRSWVKL
;
A
#
# COMPACT_ATOMS: atom_id res chain seq x y z
N MET A 1 -14.65 8.44 -10.25
CA MET A 1 -13.42 8.39 -11.07
C MET A 1 -12.24 8.67 -10.16
N PRO A 2 -11.07 8.06 -10.40
CA PRO A 2 -9.87 8.29 -9.59
C PRO A 2 -9.52 9.79 -9.53
N LYS A 3 -9.14 10.29 -8.36
CA LYS A 3 -8.71 11.68 -8.15
C LYS A 3 -7.45 12.01 -8.97
N TYR A 4 -6.48 11.11 -8.99
CA TYR A 4 -5.18 11.33 -9.62
C TYR A 4 -5.20 10.86 -11.08
N PRO A 5 -4.87 11.73 -12.05
CA PRO A 5 -4.87 11.38 -13.47
C PRO A 5 -3.66 10.49 -13.84
N PRO A 6 -3.69 9.81 -14.99
CA PRO A 6 -2.53 9.08 -15.51
C PRO A 6 -1.27 9.95 -15.53
N GLY A 7 -0.15 9.39 -15.07
CA GLY A 7 1.15 10.07 -15.06
C GLY A 7 1.39 11.06 -13.91
N PHE A 8 0.47 11.15 -12.94
CA PHE A 8 0.74 11.87 -11.68
C PHE A 8 2.01 11.35 -11.00
N LYS A 9 2.73 12.23 -10.27
CA LYS A 9 4.07 11.92 -9.74
C LYS A 9 4.07 11.50 -8.29
N ASN A 10 3.11 11.98 -7.52
CA ASN A 10 2.98 11.74 -6.08
C ASN A 10 1.54 12.03 -5.66
N PHE A 11 1.09 11.36 -4.60
CA PHE A 11 -0.16 11.75 -3.93
C PHE A 11 -0.03 13.17 -3.37
N GLU A 12 -1.14 13.93 -3.37
CA GLU A 12 -1.17 15.34 -2.95
C GLU A 12 -0.78 15.50 -1.47
N TYR A 13 -1.08 14.49 -0.65
CA TYR A 13 -0.71 14.45 0.76
C TYR A 13 0.76 14.03 1.00
N ALA A 14 1.52 13.70 -0.04
CA ALA A 14 2.93 13.33 0.07
C ALA A 14 3.83 14.52 -0.27
N ASN A 15 4.78 14.83 0.61
CA ASN A 15 5.83 15.82 0.33
C ASN A 15 6.94 15.18 -0.54
N PRO A 16 7.08 15.55 -1.84
CA PRO A 16 8.12 15.00 -2.70
C PRO A 16 9.54 15.42 -2.27
N GLU A 17 9.66 16.58 -1.62
CA GLU A 17 10.91 17.15 -1.13
C GLU A 17 11.23 16.72 0.32
N ALA A 18 10.57 15.68 0.83
CA ALA A 18 10.82 15.18 2.18
C ALA A 18 12.30 14.80 2.34
N PRO A 19 13.02 15.40 3.32
CA PRO A 19 14.42 15.07 3.59
C PRO A 19 14.60 13.57 3.80
N LYS A 20 15.65 13.00 3.21
CA LYS A 20 15.98 11.58 3.34
C LYS A 20 17.02 11.37 4.43
N GLY A 21 16.79 10.37 5.28
CA GLY A 21 17.69 10.00 6.37
C GLY A 21 17.09 10.20 7.77
N GLY A 22 17.93 10.00 8.79
CA GLY A 22 17.51 10.02 10.20
C GLY A 22 17.04 8.66 10.72
N THR A 23 16.52 8.65 11.95
CA THR A 23 16.01 7.43 12.60
C THR A 23 14.65 7.70 13.22
N LEU A 24 13.64 6.98 12.74
CA LEU A 24 12.32 6.93 13.36
C LEU A 24 12.30 5.82 14.43
N ARG A 25 11.93 6.17 15.67
CA ARG A 25 11.76 5.21 16.77
C ARG A 25 10.30 5.25 17.22
N LEU A 26 9.56 4.18 16.94
CA LEU A 26 8.17 4.02 17.31
C LEU A 26 8.05 3.05 18.49
N ALA A 27 7.08 3.30 19.37
CA ALA A 27 6.65 2.34 20.38
C ALA A 27 5.42 1.58 19.86
N ALA A 28 5.28 0.32 20.27
CA ALA A 28 4.11 -0.50 20.03
C ALA A 28 3.69 -1.18 21.33
N GLU A 29 2.39 -1.33 21.54
CA GLU A 29 1.86 -2.08 22.69
C GLU A 29 1.89 -3.59 22.41
N GLY A 30 2.23 -4.39 23.42
CA GLY A 30 2.30 -5.86 23.31
C GLY A 30 3.70 -6.41 23.01
N THR A 31 3.76 -7.66 22.52
CA THR A 31 5.00 -8.36 22.12
C THR A 31 4.78 -9.10 20.80
N PHE A 32 5.86 -9.58 20.19
CA PHE A 32 5.83 -10.44 19.01
C PHE A 32 6.59 -11.74 19.25
N ASP A 33 6.21 -12.79 18.55
CA ASP A 33 6.91 -14.10 18.54
C ASP A 33 7.09 -14.68 17.14
N SER A 34 6.63 -13.96 16.11
CA SER A 34 6.68 -14.38 14.70
C SER A 34 6.99 -13.19 13.79
N PHE A 35 7.58 -13.48 12.62
CA PHE A 35 7.72 -12.53 11.51
C PHE A 35 6.84 -12.89 10.31
N HIS A 36 5.92 -13.86 10.46
CA HIS A 36 5.07 -14.33 9.38
C HIS A 36 3.61 -13.86 9.58
N PRO A 37 3.18 -12.74 8.97
CA PRO A 37 1.86 -12.17 9.22
C PRO A 37 0.70 -12.88 8.50
N PHE A 38 0.99 -13.86 7.62
CA PHE A 38 -0.03 -14.49 6.76
C PHE A 38 -0.51 -15.87 7.24
N ILE A 39 -0.22 -16.25 8.48
CA ILE A 39 -0.74 -17.50 9.09
C ILE A 39 -1.54 -17.19 10.36
N PRO A 40 -2.50 -18.05 10.74
CA PRO A 40 -3.28 -17.84 11.97
C PRO A 40 -2.49 -17.97 13.28
N LYS A 41 -1.27 -18.52 13.26
CA LYS A 41 -0.51 -18.86 14.47
C LYS A 41 0.56 -17.80 14.79
N GLY A 42 0.59 -17.40 16.06
CA GLY A 42 1.59 -16.48 16.62
C GLY A 42 1.14 -15.02 16.58
N ASN A 43 1.93 -14.17 17.21
CA ASN A 43 1.77 -12.72 17.23
C ASN A 43 2.83 -12.10 16.30
N PRO A 44 2.48 -11.76 15.05
CA PRO A 44 3.45 -11.25 14.10
C PRO A 44 3.94 -9.85 14.49
N ALA A 45 5.24 -9.62 14.38
CA ALA A 45 5.81 -8.28 14.45
C ALA A 45 5.25 -7.42 13.30
N SER A 46 5.07 -6.12 13.54
CA SER A 46 4.91 -5.17 12.44
C SER A 46 6.27 -5.02 11.74
N THR A 47 6.43 -5.64 10.58
CA THR A 47 7.64 -5.57 9.76
C THR A 47 7.58 -4.44 8.72
N GLY A 48 6.56 -3.58 8.78
CA GLY A 48 6.16 -2.73 7.66
C GLY A 48 5.26 -3.48 6.67
N SER A 49 5.04 -2.87 5.50
CA SER A 49 4.17 -3.43 4.47
C SER A 49 4.92 -4.40 3.56
N VAL A 50 4.27 -5.49 3.18
CA VAL A 50 4.63 -6.20 1.94
C VAL A 50 4.12 -5.38 0.75
N GLU A 51 4.77 -5.53 -0.41
CA GLU A 51 4.27 -4.91 -1.63
C GLU A 51 3.06 -5.68 -2.16
N THR A 52 2.02 -4.93 -2.52
CA THR A 52 0.79 -5.40 -3.16
C THR A 52 0.80 -5.06 -4.66
N LEU A 53 -0.16 -5.59 -5.42
CA LEU A 53 -0.29 -5.23 -6.83
C LEU A 53 -0.61 -3.75 -7.02
N LEU A 54 -1.51 -3.22 -6.18
CA LEU A 54 -1.95 -1.83 -6.16
C LEU A 54 -1.79 -1.24 -4.76
N VAL A 55 -1.65 0.08 -4.67
CA VAL A 55 -1.66 0.85 -3.42
C VAL A 55 -2.93 1.70 -3.33
N THR A 56 -3.60 1.71 -2.19
CA THR A 56 -4.80 2.53 -1.97
C THR A 56 -4.43 3.96 -1.58
N SER A 57 -5.15 4.94 -2.13
CA SER A 57 -4.97 6.34 -1.72
C SER A 57 -5.61 6.62 -0.37
N ALA A 58 -4.94 7.39 0.50
CA ALA A 58 -5.44 7.73 1.83
C ALA A 58 -6.53 8.83 1.81
N ASP A 59 -6.64 9.56 0.70
CA ASP A 59 -7.62 10.64 0.49
C ASP A 59 -8.77 10.26 -0.46
N GLU A 60 -8.93 8.96 -0.73
CA GLU A 60 -10.05 8.42 -1.50
C GLU A 60 -10.66 7.20 -0.79
N PRO A 61 -11.99 6.98 -0.86
CA PRO A 61 -12.62 5.89 -0.09
C PRO A 61 -12.19 4.49 -0.50
N PHE A 62 -12.07 4.22 -1.82
CA PHE A 62 -11.73 2.90 -2.35
C PHE A 62 -11.16 3.01 -3.77
N THR A 63 -10.03 3.71 -3.90
CA THR A 63 -9.30 3.86 -5.17
C THR A 63 -7.89 3.28 -5.01
N GLY A 64 -7.50 2.39 -5.93
CA GLY A 64 -6.16 1.83 -6.01
C GLY A 64 -5.39 2.36 -7.22
N TYR A 65 -4.09 2.63 -7.03
CA TYR A 65 -3.15 3.03 -8.08
C TYR A 65 -2.06 1.95 -8.21
N GLY A 66 -1.41 1.88 -9.38
CA GLY A 66 -0.36 0.89 -9.65
C GLY A 66 0.75 0.92 -8.60
N LEU A 67 1.16 -0.28 -8.15
CA LEU A 67 2.37 -0.48 -7.34
C LEU A 67 3.29 -1.48 -8.06
N ILE A 68 3.13 -2.79 -7.82
CA ILE A 68 3.81 -3.81 -8.63
C ILE A 68 3.16 -3.90 -10.02
N ALA A 69 1.83 -3.80 -10.09
CA ALA A 69 1.11 -3.80 -11.35
C ALA A 69 1.16 -2.40 -12.00
N GLU A 70 1.65 -2.35 -13.24
CA GLU A 70 1.68 -1.12 -14.04
C GLU A 70 0.31 -0.75 -14.60
N SER A 71 -0.51 -1.76 -14.92
CA SER A 71 -1.83 -1.58 -15.52
C SER A 71 -2.85 -2.56 -14.93
N MET A 72 -4.13 -2.32 -15.19
CA MET A 72 -5.17 -3.27 -14.85
C MET A 72 -6.35 -3.12 -15.81
N GLU A 73 -6.85 -4.24 -16.32
CA GLU A 73 -7.97 -4.32 -17.26
C GLU A 73 -9.00 -5.34 -16.76
N TRP A 74 -10.28 -5.02 -16.88
CA TRP A 74 -11.39 -5.90 -16.53
C TRP A 74 -12.66 -5.58 -17.35
N PRO A 75 -13.54 -6.57 -17.56
CA PRO A 75 -14.85 -6.37 -18.19
C PRO A 75 -15.84 -5.68 -17.23
N GLU A 76 -16.93 -5.11 -17.76
CA GLU A 76 -17.96 -4.43 -16.94
C GLU A 76 -18.55 -5.33 -15.84
N ASP A 77 -18.68 -6.63 -16.11
CA ASP A 77 -19.20 -7.63 -15.17
C ASP A 77 -18.18 -8.07 -14.10
N ARG A 78 -16.91 -7.63 -14.21
CA ARG A 78 -15.79 -7.95 -13.31
C ARG A 78 -15.49 -9.45 -13.19
N SER A 79 -15.81 -10.25 -14.21
CA SER A 79 -15.59 -11.69 -14.22
C SER A 79 -14.11 -12.12 -14.18
N TRP A 80 -13.19 -11.24 -14.58
CA TRP A 80 -11.74 -11.46 -14.49
C TRP A 80 -10.98 -10.14 -14.32
N VAL A 81 -9.70 -10.25 -13.99
CA VAL A 81 -8.75 -9.13 -13.97
C VAL A 81 -7.43 -9.54 -14.62
N LYS A 82 -6.90 -8.68 -15.48
CA LYS A 82 -5.56 -8.78 -16.07
C LYS A 82 -4.72 -7.62 -15.55
N LEU A 83 -3.45 -7.89 -15.28
CA LEU A 83 -2.46 -6.95 -14.74
C LEU A 83 -1.37 -6.70 -15.79
#